data_AF-A0A485BIN8-F1
#
_entry.id   AF-A0A485BIN8-F1
#
_cell.length_a   1.000
_cell.length_b   1.000
_cell.length_c   1.000
_cell.angle_alpha   90.00
_cell.angle_beta   90.00
_cell.angle_gamma   90.00
#
_symmetry.space_group_name_H-M   'P 1'
#
loop_
_entity.id
_entity.type
_entity.pdbx_description
1 polymer ?
#
loop_
_entity_poly.entity_id
_entity_poly.type
_entity_poly.pdbx_seq_one_letter_code
_entity_poly.pdbx_strand_id
1 'polypeptide(L)' 'MDEDIINLLNLKENDAVMEIDETVYLDDGTPCEVNIAIINTRIFPLRQNSSRS' A
#
# COMPACT_ATOMS: atom_id res chain seq x y z
N MET A 1 -7.42 14.21 1.42
CA MET A 1 -6.49 13.28 2.07
C MET A 1 -6.20 13.84 3.44
N ASP A 2 -6.14 12.99 4.48
CA ASP A 2 -5.90 13.41 5.86
C ASP A 2 -4.61 14.24 5.99
N GLU A 3 -4.62 15.31 6.78
CA GLU A 3 -3.44 16.16 7.03
C GLU A 3 -2.30 15.36 7.66
N ASP A 4 -2.61 14.37 8.50
CA ASP A 4 -1.61 13.53 9.14
C ASP A 4 -0.87 12.67 8.12
N ILE A 5 -1.57 12.11 7.12
CA ILE A 5 -0.97 11.33 6.04
C ILE A 5 -0.03 12.21 5.20
N ILE A 6 -0.45 13.44 4.88
CA ILE A 6 0.36 14.39 4.11
C ILE A 6 1.66 14.70 4.85
N ASN A 7 1.57 14.96 6.16
CA ASN A 7 2.73 15.32 6.98
C ASN A 7 3.69 14.14 7.17
N LEU A 8 3.18 12.95 7.54
CA LEU A 8 3.99 11.76 7.79
C LEU A 8 4.72 11.27 6.53
N LEU A 9 4.08 11.38 5.36
CA LEU A 9 4.65 10.97 4.08
C LEU A 9 5.40 12.09 3.35
N ASN A 10 5.48 13.29 3.95
CA ASN A 10 6.12 14.48 3.39
C ASN A 10 5.63 14.78 1.96
N LEU A 11 4.31 14.79 1.78
CA LEU A 11 3.65 15.01 0.51
C LEU A 11 3.37 16.50 0.30
N LYS A 12 3.41 16.93 -0.96
CA LYS A 12 2.93 18.23 -1.42
C LYS A 12 1.55 18.06 -2.05
N GLU A 13 0.86 19.17 -2.20
CA GLU A 13 -0.38 19.20 -2.96
C GLU A 13 -0.19 18.56 -4.34
N ASN A 14 -1.10 17.65 -4.70
CA ASN A 14 -1.08 16.86 -5.95
C ASN A 14 0.07 15.84 -6.10
N ASP A 15 0.85 15.56 -5.06
CA ASP A 15 1.79 14.43 -5.10
C ASP A 15 1.03 13.11 -5.25
N ALA A 16 1.49 12.25 -6.16
CA ALA A 16 0.91 10.93 -6.38
C ALA A 16 1.30 9.96 -5.26
N VAL A 17 0.30 9.22 -4.76
CA VAL A 17 0.46 8.13 -3.79
C VAL A 17 -0.12 6.84 -4.36
N MET A 18 0.28 5.71 -3.76
CA MET A 18 -0.33 4.40 -4.01
C MET A 18 -1.02 3.95 -2.74
N GLU A 19 -2.28 3.54 -2.85
CA GLU A 19 -3.00 2.85 -1.79
C GLU A 19 -2.92 1.34 -2.06
N ILE A 20 -2.62 0.56 -1.03
CA ILE A 20 -2.61 -0.90 -1.07
C ILE A 20 -3.60 -1.41 -0.04
N ASP A 21 -4.63 -2.08 -0.54
CA ASP A 21 -5.53 -2.92 0.24
C ASP A 21 -5.01 -4.36 0.23
N GLU A 22 -4.63 -4.88 1.38
CA GLU A 22 -4.11 -6.23 1.54
C GLU A 22 -4.99 -7.02 2.50
N THR A 23 -5.32 -8.26 2.10
CA THR A 23 -5.89 -9.26 2.99
C THR A 23 -4.96 -10.46 3.03
N VAL A 24 -4.49 -10.80 4.23
CA VAL A 24 -3.62 -11.95 4.46
C VAL A 24 -4.47 -13.12 4.93
N TYR A 25 -4.21 -14.29 4.35
CA TYR A 25 -4.91 -15.53 4.63
C TYR A 25 -3.94 -16.56 5.22
N LEU A 26 -4.42 -17.36 6.17
CA LEU A 26 -3.73 -18.55 6.65
C LEU A 26 -3.74 -19.66 5.58
N ASP A 27 -2.94 -20.70 5.79
CA ASP A 27 -2.86 -21.86 4.89
C ASP A 27 -4.21 -22.57 4.69
N ASP A 28 -5.14 -22.43 5.63
CA ASP A 28 -6.50 -22.96 5.55
C ASP A 28 -7.49 -22.04 4.82
N GLY A 29 -7.03 -20.90 4.32
CA GLY A 29 -7.84 -19.89 3.63
C GLY A 29 -8.61 -18.95 4.56
N THR A 30 -8.43 -19.04 5.88
CA THR A 30 -9.04 -18.10 6.83
C THR A 30 -8.36 -16.73 6.74
N PRO A 31 -9.10 -15.62 6.57
CA PRO A 31 -8.50 -14.28 6.63
C PRO A 31 -8.05 -13.98 8.06
N CYS A 32 -6.80 -13.53 8.22
CA CYS A 32 -6.24 -13.21 9.54
C CYS A 32 -5.84 -11.74 9.70
N GLU A 33 -5.52 -11.03 8.61
CA GLU A 33 -5.15 -9.61 8.65
C GLU A 33 -5.76 -8.85 7.48
N VAL A 34 -6.16 -7.59 7.74
CA VAL A 34 -6.63 -6.63 6.75
C VAL A 34 -5.84 -5.35 6.95
N ASN A 35 -5.01 -5.01 5.97
CA ASN A 35 -4.10 -3.87 6.02
C ASN A 35 -4.48 -2.86 4.94
N ILE A 36 -4.46 -1.57 5.30
CA ILE A 36 -4.57 -0.45 4.36
C ILE A 36 -3.29 0.37 4.51
N ALA A 37 -2.52 0.49 3.43
CA ALA A 37 -1.27 1.24 3.42
C ALA A 37 -1.29 2.33 2.34
N ILE A 38 -0.73 3.50 2.67
CA ILE A 38 -0.50 4.59 1.72
C ILE A 38 1.00 4.76 1.54
N ILE A 39 1.45 4.65 0.30
CA ILE A 39 2.87 4.66 -0.08
C ILE A 39 3.19 5.92 -0.89
N ASN A 40 4.23 6.64 -0.47
CA ASN A 40 4.82 7.72 -1.25
C ASN A 40 5.61 7.14 -2.43
N THR A 41 5.05 7.27 -3.63
CA THR A 41 5.56 6.66 -4.88
C THR A 41 6.92 7.19 -5.32
N ARG A 42 7.37 8.34 -4.80
CA ARG A 42 8.70 8.90 -5.08
C ARG A 42 9.81 8.13 -4.36
N ILE A 43 9.47 7.42 -3.29
CA ILE A 43 10.43 6.73 -2.42
C ILE A 43 10.46 5.23 -2.74
N PHE A 44 9.31 4.65 -3.08
CA PHE A 44 9.17 3.21 -3.20
C PHE A 44 8.68 2.76 -4.59
N PRO A 45 9.55 2.19 -5.43
CA PRO A 45 9.13 1.55 -6.66
C PRO A 45 8.53 0.16 -6.35
N LEU A 46 7.23 -0.01 -6.58
CA LEU A 46 6.60 -1.33 -6.47
C LEU A 46 7.08 -2.23 -7.61
N ARG A 47 7.53 -3.44 -7.28
CA ARG A 47 7.88 -4.48 -8.25
C ARG A 47 7.05 -5.73 -7.97
N GLN A 48 6.30 -6.17 -8.97
CA GLN A 48 5.50 -7.38 -8.90
C GLN A 48 6.01 -8.38 -9.94
N ASN A 49 6.32 -9.59 -9.51
CA ASN A 49 6.64 -10.69 -10.40
C ASN A 49 5.39 -11.58 -10.54
N SER A 50 4.95 -11.82 -11.76
CA SER A 50 3.91 -12.80 -12.05
C SER A 50 4.48 -13.94 -12.88
N SER A 51 3.99 -15.14 -12.62
CA SER A 51 4.31 -16.33 -13.42
C SER A 51 3.01 -17.02 -13.83
N ARG A 52 3.05 -17.67 -14.99
CA ARG A 52 1.96 -18.52 -15.46
C ARG A 52 2.40 -19.97 -15.30
N SER A 53 1.60 -20.77 -14.61
CA SER A 53 1.73 -22.23 -14.52
C SER A 53 1.01 -22.94 -15.66
#